data_AF-A0A2M6WB62-F1
#
_entry.id   AF-A0A2M6WB62-F1
#
_cell.length_a   1.000
_cell.length_b   1.000
_cell.length_c   1.000
_cell.angle_alpha   90.00
_cell.angle_beta   90.00
_cell.angle_gamma   90.00
#
_symmetry.space_group_name_H-M   'P 1'
#
loop_
_entity.id
_entity.type
_entity.pdbx_description
1 polymer ?
#
loop_
_entity_poly.entity_id
_entity_poly.type
_entity_poly.pdbx_seq_one_letter_code
_entity_poly.pdbx_strand_id
1 'polypeptide(L)'
;MNVLSQTKKISVLAQAFLFLSLTLAVFLLPKNTVLANTFNELIPLPVVEYPKNNAELVKPLTLSGLTISPTKVRVYLDNKSLGYAKNEIGFNGWLKFSLAINQNLEIGPHKIEFVADYYDKFSSATTTINITIVEKLRGPTLLAPVVNSETIKEQPWIVGVTPNDTQVEIYLDEQLNGLAEIKNDPNGTASFRYKPKQKLTPGAHTTKARVIDQNKNVSDFSNKIIIKITAPLGKVEPTVKGDESTGQKLENKILENKIIDEQNSLNNNWQRYLIGLIIIAAVAILVYLFIARRKNKNKQLNLFETKSSETPNTNNNSDQKNKN
;
A
#
# COMPACT_ATOMS: atom_id res chain seq x y z
N MET A 1 -15.64 -4.35 103.70
CA MET A 1 -14.91 -4.28 102.41
C MET A 1 -15.90 -4.61 101.30
N ASN A 2 -16.47 -3.60 100.64
CA ASN A 2 -17.35 -3.77 99.48
C ASN A 2 -16.86 -2.77 98.41
N VAL A 3 -16.21 -3.29 97.37
CA VAL A 3 -15.80 -2.50 96.21
C VAL A 3 -16.94 -2.56 95.20
N LEU A 4 -17.54 -1.39 94.97
CA LEU A 4 -18.62 -1.14 94.04
C LEU A 4 -18.22 -1.46 92.59
N SER A 5 -18.98 -2.32 91.92
CA SER A 5 -19.04 -2.38 90.47
C SER A 5 -19.96 -1.26 89.95
N GLN A 6 -19.41 -0.37 89.14
CA GLN A 6 -20.18 0.67 88.44
C GLN A 6 -19.96 0.47 86.93
N THR A 7 -20.79 -0.38 86.33
CA THR A 7 -20.90 -0.47 84.87
C THR A 7 -21.85 0.63 84.39
N LYS A 8 -21.25 1.69 83.85
CA LYS A 8 -21.95 2.86 83.31
C LYS A 8 -22.70 2.44 82.05
N LYS A 9 -24.04 2.31 82.12
CA LYS A 9 -24.90 2.13 80.95
C LYS A 9 -24.81 3.38 80.06
N ILE A 10 -24.15 3.25 78.92
CA ILE A 10 -24.17 4.26 77.86
C ILE A 10 -25.60 4.28 77.31
N SER A 11 -26.25 5.45 77.29
CA SER A 11 -27.63 5.56 76.82
C SER A 11 -27.72 5.22 75.33
N VAL A 12 -28.84 4.63 74.92
CA VAL A 12 -29.13 4.26 73.52
C VAL A 12 -28.98 5.48 72.59
N LEU A 13 -29.23 6.69 73.11
CA LEU A 13 -29.02 7.95 72.40
C LEU A 13 -27.54 8.20 72.06
N ALA A 14 -26.62 7.90 72.98
CA ALA A 14 -25.18 8.06 72.77
C ALA A 14 -24.62 7.02 71.79
N GLN A 15 -25.17 5.79 71.76
CA GLN A 15 -24.84 4.80 70.74
C GLN A 15 -25.34 5.23 69.35
N ALA A 16 -26.56 5.77 69.25
CA ALA A 16 -27.09 6.27 67.99
C ALA A 16 -26.26 7.45 67.43
N PHE A 17 -25.80 8.35 68.29
CA PHE A 17 -24.90 9.45 67.89
C PHE A 17 -23.53 8.96 67.42
N LEU A 18 -22.97 7.92 68.02
CA LEU A 18 -21.70 7.32 67.59
C LEU A 18 -21.83 6.65 66.21
N PHE A 19 -22.93 5.93 65.95
CA PHE A 19 -23.18 5.34 64.63
C PHE A 19 -23.47 6.39 63.56
N LEU A 20 -24.21 7.45 63.89
CA LEU A 20 -24.47 8.54 62.95
C LEU A 20 -23.20 9.36 62.65
N SER A 21 -22.36 9.60 63.66
CA SER A 21 -21.05 10.24 63.50
C SER A 21 -20.11 9.41 62.63
N LEU A 22 -20.09 8.08 62.80
CA LEU A 22 -19.20 7.21 62.04
C LEU A 22 -19.65 7.09 60.57
N THR A 23 -20.96 7.05 60.32
CA THR A 23 -21.50 7.03 58.95
C THR A 23 -21.31 8.37 58.23
N LEU A 24 -21.45 9.49 58.94
CA LEU A 24 -21.19 10.81 58.37
C LEU A 24 -19.70 11.03 58.07
N ALA A 25 -18.79 10.50 58.90
CA ALA A 25 -17.35 10.55 58.65
C ALA A 25 -16.92 9.76 57.40
N VAL A 26 -17.57 8.63 57.10
CA VAL A 26 -17.32 7.86 55.86
C VAL A 26 -17.76 8.63 54.61
N PHE A 27 -18.79 9.48 54.71
CA PHE A 27 -19.30 10.27 53.59
C PHE A 27 -18.61 11.64 53.41
N LEU A 28 -17.98 12.16 54.47
CA LEU A 28 -17.23 13.42 54.49
C LEU A 28 -15.72 13.26 54.27
N LEU A 29 -15.23 12.02 54.10
CA LEU A 29 -13.89 11.81 53.55
C LEU A 29 -13.86 12.49 52.17
N PRO A 30 -12.88 13.39 51.91
CA PRO A 30 -12.73 13.93 50.57
C PRO A 30 -12.58 12.71 49.65
N LYS A 31 -13.43 12.63 48.63
CA LYS A 31 -13.17 11.77 47.48
C LYS A 31 -11.93 12.35 46.82
N ASN A 32 -10.77 12.03 47.39
CA ASN A 32 -9.49 12.21 46.75
C ASN A 32 -9.52 11.21 45.60
N THR A 33 -10.16 11.61 44.49
CA THR A 33 -9.77 11.15 43.18
C THR A 33 -8.35 11.68 42.99
N VAL A 34 -7.39 11.01 43.64
CA VAL A 34 -6.06 10.96 43.07
C VAL A 34 -6.32 10.31 41.72
N LEU A 35 -6.34 11.12 40.66
CA LEU A 35 -6.00 10.63 39.35
C LEU A 35 -4.62 10.03 39.56
N ALA A 36 -4.57 8.73 39.83
CA ALA A 36 -3.31 8.01 39.86
C ALA A 36 -2.73 8.28 38.48
N ASN A 37 -1.70 9.11 38.41
CA ASN A 37 -0.88 9.16 37.23
C ASN A 37 -0.41 7.72 37.05
N THR A 38 -1.03 7.00 36.11
CA THR A 38 -0.74 5.61 35.71
C THR A 38 0.61 5.47 35.02
N PHE A 39 1.49 6.45 35.23
CA PHE A 39 2.85 6.51 34.77
C PHE A 39 3.71 5.57 35.60
N ASN A 40 4.42 4.67 34.93
CA ASN A 40 5.40 3.80 35.56
C ASN A 40 6.72 3.91 34.80
N GLU A 41 7.73 4.54 35.43
CA GLU A 41 9.09 4.70 34.88
C GLU A 41 9.76 3.36 34.54
N LEU A 42 9.25 2.24 35.09
CA LEU A 42 9.74 0.90 34.79
C LEU A 42 9.28 0.36 33.43
N ILE A 43 8.34 1.02 32.74
CA ILE A 43 7.97 0.64 31.37
C ILE A 43 8.84 1.42 30.39
N PRO A 44 9.74 0.75 29.64
CA PRO A 44 10.57 1.39 28.65
C PRO A 44 9.74 2.10 27.59
N LEU A 45 10.25 3.25 27.16
CA LEU A 45 9.67 4.01 26.07
C LEU A 45 9.70 3.19 24.77
N PRO A 46 8.68 3.32 23.90
CA PRO A 46 8.75 2.80 22.55
C PRO A 46 9.97 3.37 21.81
N VAL A 47 10.74 2.50 21.17
CA VAL A 47 11.88 2.88 20.32
C VAL A 47 11.36 3.00 18.89
N VAL A 48 11.38 4.20 18.32
CA VAL A 48 10.91 4.43 16.95
C VAL A 48 12.03 4.12 15.96
N GLU A 49 11.77 3.17 15.04
CA GLU A 49 12.70 2.86 13.96
C GLU A 49 12.46 3.76 12.74
N TYR A 50 11.19 4.00 12.40
CA TYR A 50 10.78 4.87 11.30
C TYR A 50 9.41 5.53 11.57
N PRO A 51 9.21 6.80 11.19
CA PRO A 51 10.21 7.71 10.63
C PRO A 51 11.22 8.21 11.67
N LYS A 52 12.33 8.78 11.21
CA LYS A 52 13.30 9.44 12.09
C LYS A 52 12.79 10.81 12.51
N ASN A 53 13.25 11.29 13.66
CA ASN A 53 12.92 12.64 14.11
C ASN A 53 13.43 13.69 13.10
N ASN A 54 12.59 14.68 12.83
CA ASN A 54 12.76 15.74 11.84
C ASN A 54 12.85 15.26 10.38
N ALA A 55 12.34 14.05 10.07
CA ALA A 55 12.33 13.57 8.68
C ALA A 55 11.29 14.29 7.83
N GLU A 56 11.66 14.60 6.58
CA GLU A 56 10.74 15.00 5.52
C GLU A 56 10.18 13.76 4.82
N LEU A 57 8.87 13.66 4.71
CA LEU A 57 8.18 12.43 4.30
C LEU A 57 7.09 12.73 3.28
N VAL A 58 6.89 11.78 2.38
CA VAL A 58 5.80 11.78 1.39
C VAL A 58 4.81 10.67 1.75
N LYS A 59 3.52 10.91 1.50
CA LYS A 59 2.44 9.93 1.72
C LYS A 59 2.48 8.78 0.68
N PRO A 60 2.06 7.54 1.02
CA PRO A 60 1.57 7.07 2.32
C PRO A 60 2.71 6.75 3.31
N LEU A 61 2.42 6.80 4.61
CA LEU A 61 3.41 6.62 5.67
C LEU A 61 3.04 5.45 6.60
N THR A 62 4.02 4.61 6.94
CA THR A 62 3.90 3.58 7.96
C THR A 62 4.86 3.91 9.10
N LEU A 63 4.36 3.91 10.32
CA LEU A 63 5.16 4.08 11.53
C LEU A 63 5.63 2.70 12.00
N SER A 64 6.88 2.58 12.46
CA SER A 64 7.40 1.32 12.98
C SER A 64 8.43 1.51 14.08
N GLY A 65 8.57 0.49 14.92
CA GLY A 65 9.57 0.48 15.97
C GLY A 65 9.49 -0.74 16.87
N LEU A 66 10.13 -0.64 18.03
CA LEU A 66 10.23 -1.68 19.04
C LEU A 66 9.59 -1.24 20.36
N THR A 67 9.00 -2.21 21.06
CA THR A 67 8.56 -2.06 22.45
C THR A 67 8.77 -3.37 23.20
N ILE A 68 8.60 -3.39 24.52
CA ILE A 68 8.74 -4.62 25.31
C ILE A 68 7.45 -5.42 25.35
N SER A 69 7.53 -6.75 25.34
CA SER A 69 6.37 -7.62 25.60
C SER A 69 5.95 -7.52 27.07
N PRO A 70 4.65 -7.53 27.39
CA PRO A 70 3.46 -7.68 26.55
C PRO A 70 2.73 -6.34 26.31
N THR A 71 3.45 -5.24 26.08
CA THR A 71 2.81 -3.93 25.93
C THR A 71 2.05 -3.80 24.60
N LYS A 72 1.16 -2.81 24.53
CA LYS A 72 0.57 -2.30 23.29
C LYS A 72 1.06 -0.88 23.06
N VAL A 73 1.38 -0.50 21.81
CA VAL A 73 1.82 0.87 21.51
C VAL A 73 0.63 1.70 21.04
N ARG A 74 0.26 2.71 21.82
CA ARG A 74 -0.74 3.71 21.46
C ARG A 74 -0.07 4.88 20.76
N VAL A 75 -0.66 5.34 19.68
CA VAL A 75 -0.09 6.39 18.83
C VAL A 75 -1.02 7.59 18.75
N TYR A 76 -0.44 8.79 18.82
CA TYR A 76 -1.12 10.06 18.57
C TYR A 76 -0.41 10.81 17.45
N LEU A 77 -1.19 11.51 16.63
CA LEU A 77 -0.72 12.41 15.59
C LEU A 77 -1.42 13.75 15.81
N ASP A 78 -0.63 14.81 16.04
CA ASP A 78 -1.12 16.16 16.35
C ASP A 78 -2.15 16.17 17.47
N ASN A 79 -1.84 15.45 18.56
CA ASN A 79 -2.69 15.24 19.73
C ASN A 79 -3.98 14.43 19.46
N LYS A 80 -4.22 13.95 18.24
CA LYS A 80 -5.33 13.06 17.89
C LYS A 80 -4.88 11.60 17.97
N SER A 81 -5.63 10.76 18.68
CA SER A 81 -5.30 9.33 18.75
C SER A 81 -5.52 8.64 17.40
N LEU A 82 -4.53 7.88 16.95
CA LEU A 82 -4.60 6.95 15.82
C LEU A 82 -4.94 5.52 16.26
N GLY A 83 -5.04 5.28 17.57
CA GLY A 83 -5.27 3.96 18.16
C GLY A 83 -3.98 3.19 18.46
N TYR A 84 -4.08 1.87 18.47
CA TYR A 84 -2.99 0.97 18.79
C TYR A 84 -2.30 0.45 17.53
N ALA A 85 -0.97 0.47 17.53
CA ALA A 85 -0.16 -0.17 16.51
C ALA A 85 -0.29 -1.70 16.59
N LYS A 86 -0.15 -2.35 15.43
CA LYS A 86 -0.07 -3.81 15.36
C LYS A 86 1.27 -4.26 15.93
N ASN A 87 1.23 -5.21 16.86
CA ASN A 87 2.43 -5.82 17.42
C ASN A 87 2.68 -7.20 16.82
N GLU A 88 3.94 -7.47 16.51
CA GLU A 88 4.45 -8.76 16.08
C GLU A 88 5.56 -9.20 17.05
N ILE A 89 5.61 -10.50 17.35
CA ILE A 89 6.62 -11.04 18.28
C ILE A 89 8.00 -10.86 17.64
N GLY A 90 8.88 -10.15 18.32
CA GLY A 90 10.28 -10.02 17.98
C GLY A 90 11.14 -11.08 18.69
N PHE A 91 12.39 -10.73 18.98
CA PHE A 91 13.33 -11.59 19.70
C PHE A 91 13.58 -11.04 21.11
N ASN A 92 13.98 -11.91 22.04
CA ASN A 92 14.46 -11.53 23.38
C ASN A 92 13.48 -10.64 24.18
N GLY A 93 12.18 -10.94 24.10
CA GLY A 93 11.15 -10.20 24.84
C GLY A 93 10.71 -8.89 24.20
N TRP A 94 11.23 -8.52 23.03
CA TRP A 94 10.77 -7.35 22.27
C TRP A 94 9.60 -7.69 21.34
N LEU A 95 8.73 -6.71 21.13
CA LEU A 95 7.69 -6.67 20.12
C LEU A 95 8.07 -5.63 19.06
N LYS A 96 7.81 -5.96 17.79
CA LYS A 96 7.85 -4.99 16.69
C LYS A 96 6.47 -4.39 16.53
N PHE A 97 6.35 -3.07 16.62
CA PHE A 97 5.09 -2.39 16.37
C PHE A 97 5.08 -1.76 14.97
N SER A 98 3.92 -1.73 14.33
CA SER A 98 3.70 -1.08 13.04
C SER A 98 2.29 -0.48 12.93
N LEU A 99 2.18 0.71 12.34
CA LEU A 99 0.91 1.39 12.11
C LEU A 99 0.94 2.17 10.79
N ALA A 100 0.08 1.79 9.85
CA ALA A 100 -0.12 2.54 8.61
C ALA A 100 -1.01 3.77 8.86
N ILE A 101 -0.57 4.95 8.42
CA ILE A 101 -1.36 6.17 8.48
C ILE A 101 -2.19 6.26 7.19
N ASN A 102 -3.49 5.96 7.32
CA ASN A 102 -4.43 5.95 6.20
C ASN A 102 -5.25 7.24 6.07
N GLN A 103 -5.04 8.22 6.96
CA GLN A 103 -5.71 9.52 6.87
C GLN A 103 -4.91 10.48 5.98
N ASN A 104 -5.61 11.42 5.33
CA ASN A 104 -4.95 12.49 4.62
C ASN A 104 -4.30 13.45 5.64
N LEU A 105 -2.97 13.42 5.72
CA LEU A 105 -2.18 14.43 6.45
C LEU A 105 -2.12 15.72 5.64
N GLU A 106 -2.10 16.88 6.29
CA GLU A 106 -1.81 18.13 5.57
C GLU A 106 -0.32 18.20 5.18
N ILE A 107 0.04 19.13 4.30
CA ILE A 107 1.45 19.43 4.04
C ILE A 107 1.94 20.32 5.17
N GLY A 108 3.12 20.04 5.71
CA GLY A 108 3.72 20.82 6.79
C GLY A 108 4.16 19.97 7.98
N PRO A 109 4.46 20.63 9.12
CA PRO A 109 4.98 19.96 10.31
C PRO A 109 3.88 19.17 11.03
N HIS A 110 4.23 17.98 11.51
CA HIS A 110 3.39 17.13 12.32
C HIS A 110 4.17 16.55 13.50
N LYS A 111 3.46 16.34 14.62
CA LYS A 111 4.01 15.72 15.83
C LYS A 111 3.38 14.35 16.03
N ILE A 112 4.21 13.32 16.17
CA ILE A 112 3.77 11.95 16.47
C ILE A 112 4.27 11.55 17.85
N GLU A 113 3.38 10.98 18.65
CA GLU A 113 3.64 10.57 20.02
C GLU A 113 3.29 9.08 20.19
N PHE A 114 4.20 8.34 20.82
CA PHE A 114 4.07 6.91 21.08
C PHE A 114 4.11 6.64 22.58
N VAL A 115 3.18 5.82 23.06
CA VAL A 115 3.09 5.41 24.47
C VAL A 115 2.94 3.90 24.53
N ALA A 116 3.75 3.22 25.34
CA ALA A 116 3.59 1.80 25.60
C ALA A 116 2.66 1.58 26.80
N ASP A 117 1.58 0.84 26.61
CA ASP A 117 0.63 0.46 27.65
C ASP A 117 0.83 -1.00 28.08
N TYR A 118 0.95 -1.22 29.37
CA TYR A 118 1.06 -2.55 29.98
C TYR A 118 -0.25 -2.95 30.66
N TYR A 119 -0.92 -3.97 30.11
CA TYR A 119 -2.24 -4.47 30.53
C TYR A 119 -3.27 -3.36 30.83
N ASP A 120 -3.24 -2.27 30.04
CA ASP A 120 -4.16 -1.14 30.15
C ASP A 120 -4.20 -0.47 31.55
N LYS A 121 -3.21 -0.76 32.42
CA LYS A 121 -3.12 -0.29 33.80
C LYS A 121 -1.98 0.70 34.02
N PHE A 122 -0.89 0.52 33.29
CA PHE A 122 0.30 1.35 33.39
C PHE A 122 0.75 1.78 32.00
N SER A 123 1.33 2.97 31.91
CA SER A 123 1.86 3.52 30.66
C SER A 123 3.30 3.99 30.84
N SER A 124 4.09 3.87 29.78
CA SER A 124 5.43 4.47 29.70
C SER A 124 5.37 6.00 29.62
N ALA A 125 6.53 6.64 29.65
CA ALA A 125 6.66 8.00 29.13
C ALA A 125 6.33 8.05 27.62
N THR A 126 6.17 9.26 27.11
CA THR A 126 5.88 9.50 25.69
C THR A 126 7.19 9.59 24.90
N THR A 127 7.31 8.81 23.82
CA THR A 127 8.30 9.06 22.77
C THR A 127 7.71 10.02 21.75
N THR A 128 8.32 11.17 21.53
CA THR A 128 7.87 12.17 20.54
C THR A 128 8.83 12.21 19.36
N ILE A 129 8.28 12.22 18.15
CA ILE A 129 9.00 12.54 16.92
C ILE A 129 8.27 13.68 16.20
N ASN A 130 9.03 14.60 15.65
CA ASN A 130 8.53 15.60 14.72
C ASN A 130 8.83 15.13 13.30
N ILE A 131 7.91 15.35 12.38
CA ILE A 131 8.10 15.08 10.96
C ILE A 131 7.55 16.26 10.16
N THR A 132 7.96 16.36 8.90
CA THR A 132 7.37 17.29 7.95
C THR A 132 6.82 16.51 6.78
N ILE A 133 5.53 16.63 6.52
CA ILE A 133 4.91 16.05 5.33
C ILE A 133 5.13 17.03 4.18
N VAL A 134 5.81 16.56 3.13
CA VAL A 134 6.10 17.35 1.93
C VAL A 134 5.25 16.88 0.76
N GLU A 135 5.04 17.77 -0.22
CA GLU A 135 4.33 17.42 -1.44
C GLU A 135 5.13 16.40 -2.25
N LYS A 136 4.42 15.40 -2.81
CA LYS A 136 5.05 14.47 -3.74
C LYS A 136 5.39 15.20 -5.04
N LEU A 137 6.68 15.24 -5.39
CA LEU A 137 7.10 15.77 -6.68
C LEU A 137 6.48 14.97 -7.83
N ARG A 138 5.68 15.64 -8.65
CA ARG A 138 5.02 15.04 -9.81
C ARG A 138 6.03 14.74 -10.91
N GLY A 139 5.97 13.54 -11.46
CA GLY A 139 6.84 13.13 -12.57
C GLY A 139 6.49 13.83 -13.89
N PRO A 140 7.43 13.84 -14.85
CA PRO A 140 7.15 14.36 -16.19
C PRO A 140 6.22 13.41 -16.95
N THR A 141 5.59 13.93 -18.00
CA THR A 141 4.85 13.13 -18.99
C THR A 141 5.57 13.21 -20.32
N LEU A 142 5.95 12.06 -20.86
CA LEU A 142 6.47 11.98 -22.22
C LEU A 142 5.29 11.99 -23.20
N LEU A 143 5.34 12.88 -24.18
CA LEU A 143 4.36 12.92 -25.24
C LEU A 143 4.77 11.92 -26.32
N ALA A 144 3.83 11.05 -26.71
CA ALA A 144 4.04 10.14 -27.82
C ALA A 144 4.49 10.94 -29.06
N PRO A 145 5.43 10.40 -29.87
CA PRO A 145 5.77 11.06 -31.13
C PRO A 145 4.48 11.27 -31.94
N VAL A 146 4.21 12.53 -32.30
CA VAL A 146 2.99 12.94 -33.03
C VAL A 146 2.98 12.33 -34.45
N VAL A 147 4.12 11.83 -34.94
CA VAL A 147 4.24 11.20 -36.26
C VAL A 147 5.27 10.05 -36.20
N ASN A 148 4.81 8.84 -36.55
CA ASN A 148 5.57 7.61 -36.82
C ASN A 148 6.38 7.03 -35.66
N SER A 149 5.83 6.00 -35.01
CA SER A 149 6.55 5.07 -34.13
C SER A 149 7.77 4.38 -34.78
N GLU A 150 7.94 4.55 -36.09
CA GLU A 150 9.06 4.10 -36.90
C GLU A 150 9.72 5.30 -37.60
N THR A 151 11.02 5.48 -37.42
CA THR A 151 11.76 6.60 -38.02
C THR A 151 13.11 6.15 -38.54
N ILE A 152 13.55 6.73 -39.65
CA ILE A 152 14.93 6.60 -40.14
C ILE A 152 15.88 7.57 -39.43
N LYS A 153 15.35 8.50 -38.62
CA LYS A 153 16.16 9.45 -37.86
C LYS A 153 16.72 8.75 -36.64
N GLU A 154 18.01 8.44 -36.69
CA GLU A 154 18.78 7.83 -35.58
C GLU A 154 18.83 8.71 -34.31
N GLN A 155 18.40 9.97 -34.36
CA GLN A 155 18.29 10.87 -33.21
C GLN A 155 16.94 11.59 -33.20
N PRO A 156 15.87 10.88 -32.82
CA PRO A 156 14.53 11.46 -32.75
C PRO A 156 14.44 12.46 -31.59
N TRP A 157 13.56 13.44 -31.72
CA TRP A 157 13.22 14.33 -30.62
C TRP A 157 12.30 13.61 -29.64
N ILE A 158 12.69 13.62 -28.37
CA ILE A 158 11.89 13.18 -27.24
C ILE A 158 11.31 14.44 -26.61
N VAL A 159 9.99 14.55 -26.56
CA VAL A 159 9.30 15.75 -26.08
C VAL A 159 8.31 15.39 -24.98
N GLY A 160 8.02 16.36 -24.12
CA GLY A 160 7.12 16.13 -23.00
C GLY A 160 6.75 17.40 -22.25
N VAL A 161 6.03 17.20 -21.15
CA VAL A 161 5.67 18.24 -20.20
C VAL A 161 6.12 17.85 -18.79
N THR A 162 6.46 18.85 -17.98
CA THR A 162 7.03 18.67 -16.64
C THR A 162 6.62 19.84 -15.74
N PRO A 163 6.63 19.70 -14.40
CA PRO A 163 6.50 20.87 -13.53
C PRO A 163 7.61 21.90 -13.82
N ASN A 164 7.30 23.20 -13.70
CA ASN A 164 8.30 24.26 -13.80
C ASN A 164 9.44 24.06 -12.79
N ASP A 165 10.58 24.69 -13.09
CA ASP A 165 11.72 24.79 -12.17
C ASP A 165 12.28 23.43 -11.73
N THR A 166 12.09 22.43 -12.58
CA THR A 166 12.66 21.09 -12.44
C THR A 166 13.76 20.83 -13.47
N GLN A 167 14.55 19.79 -13.24
CA GLN A 167 15.49 19.23 -14.20
C GLN A 167 14.96 17.87 -14.65
N VAL A 168 14.85 17.64 -15.96
CA VAL A 168 14.33 16.38 -16.52
C VAL A 168 15.49 15.48 -16.93
N GLU A 169 15.60 14.33 -16.27
CA GLU A 169 16.51 13.25 -16.64
C GLU A 169 15.84 12.32 -17.65
N ILE A 170 16.47 12.11 -18.80
CA ILE A 170 16.00 11.19 -19.85
C ILE A 170 16.80 9.90 -19.79
N TYR A 171 16.07 8.79 -19.72
CA TYR A 171 16.60 7.44 -19.75
C TYR A 171 16.26 6.77 -21.07
N LEU A 172 17.27 6.19 -21.70
CA LEU A 172 17.15 5.35 -22.89
C LEU A 172 17.67 3.95 -22.54
N ASP A 173 16.86 2.93 -22.81
CA ASP A 173 17.17 1.52 -22.51
C ASP A 173 17.63 1.33 -21.06
N GLU A 174 16.88 1.94 -20.15
CA GLU A 174 17.09 1.94 -18.70
C GLU A 174 18.37 2.65 -18.22
N GLN A 175 19.15 3.27 -19.12
CA GLN A 175 20.35 4.05 -18.78
C GLN A 175 20.11 5.56 -18.90
N LEU A 176 20.69 6.35 -17.98
CA LEU A 176 20.64 7.81 -18.06
C LEU A 176 21.38 8.28 -19.31
N ASN A 177 20.66 8.90 -20.24
CA ASN A 177 21.24 9.42 -21.48
C ASN A 177 21.65 10.89 -21.34
N GLY A 178 20.82 11.69 -20.67
CA GLY A 178 21.09 13.11 -20.50
C GLY A 178 19.95 13.90 -19.89
N LEU A 179 20.10 15.23 -19.94
CA LEU A 179 19.14 16.20 -19.39
C LEU A 179 18.42 16.89 -20.54
N ALA A 180 17.10 17.06 -20.40
CA ALA A 180 16.30 17.75 -21.40
C ALA A 180 16.45 19.28 -21.29
N GLU A 181 16.26 19.96 -22.42
CA GLU A 181 16.04 21.41 -22.45
C GLU A 181 14.61 21.69 -22.01
N ILE A 182 14.44 22.63 -21.08
CA ILE A 182 13.15 22.96 -20.47
C ILE A 182 12.79 24.41 -20.77
N LYS A 183 11.51 24.63 -21.06
CA LYS A 183 10.91 25.95 -21.22
C LYS A 183 9.72 26.07 -20.28
N ASN A 184 9.93 26.79 -19.17
CA ASN A 184 8.89 27.12 -18.20
C ASN A 184 7.73 27.89 -18.85
N ASP A 185 6.54 27.69 -18.31
CA ASP A 185 5.31 28.38 -18.72
C ASP A 185 4.65 29.05 -17.50
N PRO A 186 4.01 30.23 -17.65
CA PRO A 186 3.31 30.90 -16.54
C PRO A 186 2.25 30.05 -15.83
N ASN A 187 1.70 29.02 -16.50
CA ASN A 187 0.72 28.11 -15.91
C ASN A 187 1.32 27.03 -15.00
N GLY A 188 2.64 27.07 -14.74
CA GLY A 188 3.32 26.13 -13.85
C GLY A 188 3.70 24.78 -14.49
N THR A 189 3.39 24.58 -15.77
CA THR A 189 3.74 23.38 -16.54
C THR A 189 4.70 23.73 -17.66
N ALA A 190 5.95 23.32 -17.52
CA ALA A 190 6.97 23.52 -18.53
C ALA A 190 6.86 22.48 -19.64
N SER A 191 7.26 22.88 -20.85
CA SER A 191 7.54 21.94 -21.93
C SER A 191 9.02 21.56 -21.92
N PHE A 192 9.34 20.35 -22.32
CA PHE A 192 10.74 19.94 -22.51
C PHE A 192 10.94 19.21 -23.82
N ARG A 193 12.18 19.27 -24.30
CA ARG A 193 12.65 18.50 -25.45
C ARG A 193 14.06 17.98 -25.21
N TYR A 194 14.34 16.83 -25.79
CA TYR A 194 15.63 16.18 -25.70
C TYR A 194 15.97 15.49 -27.01
N LYS A 195 17.23 15.59 -27.41
CA LYS A 195 17.78 14.84 -28.54
C LYS A 195 18.86 13.89 -28.01
N PRO A 196 18.78 12.58 -28.30
CA PRO A 196 19.79 11.62 -27.87
C PRO A 196 21.21 12.06 -28.27
N LYS A 197 22.15 12.02 -27.34
CA LYS A 197 23.55 12.45 -27.57
C LYS A 197 24.23 11.62 -28.65
N GLN A 198 23.91 10.33 -28.69
CA GLN A 198 24.42 9.37 -29.67
C GLN A 198 23.29 8.93 -30.60
N LYS A 199 23.68 8.49 -31.80
CA LYS A 199 22.79 7.85 -32.75
C LYS A 199 22.31 6.54 -32.18
N LEU A 200 21.00 6.35 -32.20
CA LEU A 200 20.34 5.09 -31.87
C LEU A 200 20.52 4.12 -33.03
N THR A 201 20.82 2.87 -32.70
CA THR A 201 20.94 1.79 -33.67
C THR A 201 19.58 1.41 -34.25
N PRO A 202 19.50 0.77 -35.43
CA PRO A 202 18.27 0.16 -35.90
C PRO A 202 17.72 -0.83 -34.85
N GLY A 203 16.43 -0.72 -34.54
CA GLY A 203 15.78 -1.52 -33.48
C GLY A 203 14.81 -0.71 -32.63
N ALA A 204 14.24 -1.38 -31.62
CA ALA A 204 13.35 -0.77 -30.65
C ALA A 204 14.15 -0.28 -29.43
N HIS A 205 13.94 0.99 -29.07
CA HIS A 205 14.53 1.65 -27.91
C HIS A 205 13.41 2.08 -26.97
N THR A 206 13.62 1.90 -25.67
CA THR A 206 12.68 2.30 -24.62
C THR A 206 13.11 3.63 -24.02
N THR A 207 12.16 4.55 -23.83
CA THR A 207 12.40 5.87 -23.23
C THR A 207 11.51 6.07 -22.02
N LYS A 208 12.09 6.57 -20.93
CA LYS A 208 11.38 7.07 -19.75
C LYS A 208 12.10 8.30 -19.21
N ALA A 209 11.40 9.12 -18.43
CA ALA A 209 11.96 10.33 -17.85
C ALA A 209 11.59 10.44 -16.38
N ARG A 210 12.36 11.19 -15.59
CA ARG A 210 12.00 11.61 -14.23
C ARG A 210 12.52 13.01 -13.98
N VAL A 211 12.04 13.67 -12.94
CA VAL A 211 12.46 15.03 -12.60
C VAL A 211 13.10 15.14 -11.25
N ILE A 212 13.96 16.16 -11.13
CA ILE A 212 14.59 16.58 -9.89
C ILE A 212 14.25 18.06 -9.69
N ASP A 213 13.74 18.42 -8.52
CA ASP A 213 13.46 19.83 -8.18
C ASP A 213 14.70 20.55 -7.59
N GLN A 214 14.53 21.83 -7.23
CA GLN A 214 15.58 22.66 -6.64
C GLN A 214 16.07 22.12 -5.28
N ASN A 215 15.19 21.44 -4.54
CA ASN A 215 15.44 20.83 -3.24
C ASN A 215 16.03 19.41 -3.35
N LYS A 216 16.32 18.94 -4.57
CA LYS A 216 16.84 17.60 -4.87
C LYS A 216 15.86 16.46 -4.59
N ASN A 217 14.57 16.74 -4.47
CA ASN A 217 13.56 15.70 -4.47
C ASN A 217 13.47 15.07 -5.86
N VAL A 218 13.25 13.76 -5.90
CA VAL A 218 13.19 12.98 -7.14
C VAL A 218 11.78 12.45 -7.34
N SER A 219 11.24 12.62 -8.54
CA SER A 219 9.92 12.09 -8.88
C SER A 219 9.95 10.60 -9.23
N ASP A 220 8.76 10.00 -9.31
CA ASP A 220 8.56 8.76 -10.05
C ASP A 220 8.92 8.95 -11.55
N PHE A 221 9.14 7.84 -12.24
CA PHE A 221 9.29 7.85 -13.70
C PHE A 221 7.98 8.16 -14.42
N SER A 222 8.10 8.77 -15.60
CA SER A 222 7.04 9.01 -16.56
C SER A 222 6.45 7.71 -17.12
N ASN A 223 5.41 7.84 -17.96
CA ASN A 223 5.05 6.82 -18.93
C ASN A 223 6.27 6.41 -19.78
N LYS A 224 6.32 5.15 -20.22
CA LYS A 224 7.34 4.65 -21.15
C LYS A 224 6.89 4.84 -22.59
N ILE A 225 7.81 5.23 -23.47
CA ILE A 225 7.61 5.28 -24.92
C ILE A 225 8.59 4.32 -25.59
N ILE A 226 8.15 3.66 -26.66
CA ILE A 226 9.00 2.84 -27.52
C ILE A 226 9.26 3.61 -28.81
N ILE A 227 10.52 3.71 -29.18
CA ILE A 227 10.99 4.34 -30.41
C ILE A 227 11.60 3.26 -31.29
N LYS A 228 11.08 3.07 -32.51
CA LYS A 228 11.65 2.11 -33.45
C LYS A 228 12.46 2.85 -34.52
N ILE A 229 13.75 2.55 -34.59
CA ILE A 229 14.64 3.04 -35.64
C ILE A 229 14.68 2.02 -36.77
N THR A 230 14.30 2.44 -37.97
CA THR A 230 14.40 1.60 -39.18
C THR A 230 15.71 1.92 -39.89
N ALA A 231 16.41 0.89 -40.35
CA ALA A 231 17.60 1.09 -41.16
C ALA A 231 17.25 1.91 -42.42
N PRO A 232 18.06 2.91 -42.81
CA PRO A 232 17.85 3.61 -44.07
C PRO A 232 17.92 2.58 -45.21
N LEU A 233 16.89 2.56 -46.06
CA LEU A 233 16.92 1.80 -47.30
C LEU A 233 18.15 2.26 -48.07
N GLY A 234 19.12 1.37 -48.27
CA GLY A 234 20.40 1.71 -48.88
C GLY A 234 20.20 2.47 -50.18
N LYS A 235 20.96 3.55 -50.39
CA LYS A 235 21.13 4.14 -51.72
C LYS A 235 21.67 3.04 -52.62
N VAL A 236 20.83 2.49 -53.50
CA VAL A 236 21.31 1.72 -54.64
C VAL A 236 21.90 2.76 -55.59
N GLU A 237 23.20 2.97 -55.50
CA GLU A 237 23.93 3.75 -56.51
C GLU A 237 23.81 2.97 -57.83
N PRO A 238 23.30 3.57 -58.93
CA PRO A 238 23.12 2.85 -60.18
C PRO A 238 24.48 2.75 -60.86
N THR A 239 25.31 1.81 -60.44
CA THR A 239 26.43 1.36 -61.25
C THR A 239 25.86 0.50 -62.36
N VAL A 240 25.39 1.16 -63.41
CA VAL A 240 25.02 0.50 -64.66
C VAL A 240 26.29 -0.11 -65.25
N LYS A 241 26.39 -1.44 -65.19
CA LYS A 241 26.98 -2.24 -66.27
C LYS A 241 26.54 -3.69 -66.14
N GLY A 242 25.78 -4.13 -67.15
CA GLY A 242 25.69 -5.53 -67.56
C GLY A 242 24.62 -6.38 -66.87
N ASP A 243 23.61 -6.72 -67.67
CA ASP A 243 22.89 -8.00 -67.70
C ASP A 243 21.46 -8.03 -67.14
N GLU A 244 20.52 -8.13 -68.09
CA GLU A 244 19.06 -8.25 -67.96
C GLU A 244 18.56 -9.44 -67.10
N SER A 245 19.44 -10.20 -66.43
CA SER A 245 19.04 -11.30 -65.53
C SER A 245 18.73 -10.85 -64.09
N THR A 246 19.12 -9.63 -63.70
CA THR A 246 18.95 -9.13 -62.32
C THR A 246 17.56 -8.55 -62.03
N GLY A 247 16.88 -8.00 -63.05
CA GLY A 247 15.51 -7.46 -62.92
C GLY A 247 14.48 -8.54 -62.58
N GLN A 248 14.52 -9.67 -63.29
CA GLN A 248 13.61 -10.80 -63.05
C GLN A 248 13.87 -11.47 -61.69
N LYS A 249 15.13 -11.52 -61.22
CA LYS A 249 15.47 -12.08 -59.91
C LYS A 249 15.00 -11.19 -58.75
N LEU A 250 14.99 -9.86 -58.94
CA LEU A 250 14.49 -8.93 -57.94
C LEU A 250 12.96 -8.92 -57.88
N GLU A 251 12.27 -8.95 -59.02
CA GLU A 251 10.80 -9.11 -59.08
C GLU A 251 10.36 -10.43 -58.44
N ASN A 252 11.02 -11.55 -58.76
CA ASN A 252 10.69 -12.84 -58.17
C ASN A 252 10.89 -12.86 -56.65
N LYS A 253 11.93 -12.19 -56.12
CA LYS A 253 12.17 -12.08 -54.68
C LYS A 253 11.19 -11.15 -53.97
N ILE A 254 10.74 -10.08 -54.63
CA ILE A 254 9.69 -9.19 -54.10
C ILE A 254 8.34 -9.91 -54.08
N LEU A 255 8.02 -10.67 -55.14
CA LEU A 255 6.82 -11.51 -55.20
C LEU A 255 6.86 -12.61 -54.12
N GLU A 256 8.01 -13.27 -53.94
CA GLU A 256 8.18 -14.31 -52.91
C GLU A 256 8.01 -13.75 -51.50
N ASN A 257 8.61 -12.59 -51.19
CA ASN A 257 8.43 -11.93 -49.90
C ASN A 257 6.98 -11.48 -49.66
N LYS A 258 6.28 -10.99 -50.69
CA LYS A 258 4.87 -10.59 -50.59
C LYS A 258 3.97 -11.79 -50.30
N ILE A 259 4.25 -12.95 -50.92
CA ILE A 259 3.52 -14.21 -50.66
C ILE A 259 3.78 -14.69 -49.23
N ILE A 260 5.01 -14.59 -48.74
CA ILE A 260 5.37 -14.96 -47.36
C ILE A 260 4.64 -14.05 -46.34
N ASP A 261 4.62 -12.74 -46.57
CA ASP A 261 3.91 -11.79 -45.71
C ASP A 261 2.40 -12.03 -45.69
N GLU A 262 1.80 -12.35 -46.84
CA GLU A 262 0.38 -12.66 -46.96
C GLU A 262 0.01 -13.99 -46.28
N GLN A 263 0.84 -15.03 -46.42
CA GLN A 263 0.68 -16.30 -45.66
C GLN A 263 0.83 -16.10 -44.15
N ASN A 264 1.80 -15.30 -43.71
CA ASN A 264 2.01 -15.02 -42.29
C ASN A 264 0.84 -14.20 -41.68
N SER A 265 0.27 -13.28 -42.46
CA SER A 265 -0.94 -12.54 -42.08
C SER A 265 -2.16 -13.47 -41.91
N LEU A 266 -2.36 -14.40 -42.85
CA LEU A 266 -3.44 -15.38 -42.81
C LEU A 266 -3.30 -16.35 -41.62
N ASN A 267 -2.08 -16.81 -41.33
CA ASN A 267 -1.81 -17.70 -40.20
C ASN A 267 -2.10 -17.01 -38.84
N ASN A 268 -1.70 -15.74 -38.71
CA ASN A 268 -1.97 -14.94 -37.51
C ASN A 268 -3.47 -14.68 -37.30
N ASN A 269 -4.25 -14.51 -38.37
CA ASN A 269 -5.70 -14.33 -38.26
C ASN A 269 -6.40 -15.61 -37.79
N TRP A 270 -6.02 -16.78 -38.30
CA TRP A 270 -6.61 -18.06 -37.86
C TRP A 270 -6.26 -18.37 -36.40
N GLN A 271 -5.04 -18.05 -35.96
CA GLN A 271 -4.65 -18.15 -34.54
C GLN A 271 -5.47 -17.22 -33.63
N ARG A 272 -5.78 -16.00 -34.06
CA ARG A 272 -6.67 -15.08 -33.29
C ARG A 272 -8.07 -15.64 -33.11
N TYR A 273 -8.64 -16.26 -34.15
CA TYR A 273 -9.93 -16.94 -34.04
C TYR A 273 -9.87 -18.15 -33.10
N LEU A 274 -8.80 -18.94 -33.14
CA LEU A 274 -8.60 -20.08 -32.25
C LEU A 274 -8.50 -19.64 -30.78
N ILE A 275 -7.72 -18.58 -30.50
CA ILE A 275 -7.61 -17.98 -29.15
C ILE A 275 -8.97 -17.46 -28.68
N GLY A 276 -9.74 -16.80 -29.55
CA GLY A 276 -11.09 -16.35 -29.25
C GLY A 276 -12.02 -17.49 -28.83
N LEU A 277 -12.00 -18.62 -29.55
CA LEU A 277 -12.79 -19.81 -29.20
C LEU A 277 -12.35 -20.43 -27.86
N ILE A 278 -11.04 -20.48 -27.57
CA ILE A 278 -10.52 -20.98 -26.29
C ILE A 278 -11.00 -20.10 -25.13
N ILE A 279 -10.99 -18.77 -25.30
CA ILE A 279 -11.47 -17.83 -24.27
C ILE A 279 -12.96 -18.03 -24.02
N ILE A 280 -13.77 -18.17 -25.07
CA ILE A 280 -15.22 -18.42 -24.94
C ILE A 280 -15.49 -19.74 -24.21
N ALA A 281 -14.76 -20.80 -24.54
CA ALA A 281 -14.88 -22.09 -23.85
C ALA A 281 -14.47 -22.01 -22.37
N ALA A 282 -13.37 -21.29 -22.06
CA ALA A 282 -12.92 -21.08 -20.68
C ALA A 282 -13.95 -20.32 -19.84
N VAL A 283 -14.58 -19.27 -20.41
CA VAL A 283 -15.66 -18.53 -19.75
C VAL A 283 -16.87 -19.42 -19.51
N ALA A 284 -17.27 -20.25 -20.48
CA ALA A 284 -18.37 -21.20 -20.31
C ALA A 284 -18.09 -22.22 -19.19
N ILE A 285 -16.86 -22.73 -19.09
CA ILE A 285 -16.43 -23.63 -18.01
C ILE A 285 -16.50 -22.94 -16.65
N LEU A 286 -16.04 -21.69 -16.55
CA LEU A 286 -16.11 -20.92 -15.29
C LEU A 286 -17.55 -20.65 -14.87
N VAL A 287 -18.44 -20.33 -15.81
CA VAL A 287 -19.88 -20.16 -15.56
C VAL A 287 -20.50 -21.48 -15.10
N TYR A 288 -20.16 -22.60 -15.74
CA TYR A 288 -20.62 -23.92 -15.33
C TYR A 288 -20.15 -24.27 -13.90
N LEU A 289 -18.88 -24.04 -13.58
CA LEU A 289 -18.33 -24.27 -12.24
C LEU A 289 -18.99 -23.36 -11.18
N PHE A 290 -19.30 -22.13 -11.54
CA PHE A 290 -20.01 -21.20 -10.66
C PHE A 290 -21.44 -21.67 -10.36
N ILE A 291 -22.17 -22.12 -11.39
CA ILE A 291 -23.52 -22.68 -11.24
C ILE A 291 -23.48 -23.98 -10.42
N ALA A 292 -22.52 -24.87 -10.69
CA ALA A 292 -22.34 -26.12 -9.95
C ALA A 292 -22.03 -25.87 -8.46
N ARG A 293 -21.16 -24.91 -8.14
CA ARG A 293 -20.88 -24.49 -6.75
C ARG A 293 -22.12 -23.94 -6.05
N ARG A 294 -22.93 -23.14 -6.74
CA ARG A 294 -24.18 -22.59 -6.19
C ARG A 294 -25.18 -23.71 -5.87
N LYS A 295 -25.32 -24.71 -6.75
CA LYS A 295 -26.20 -25.86 -6.52
C LYS A 295 -25.75 -26.72 -5.35
N ASN A 296 -24.44 -26.88 -5.14
CA ASN A 296 -23.90 -27.64 -4.00
C ASN A 296 -24.11 -26.93 -2.65
N LYS A 297 -24.01 -25.58 -2.60
CA LYS A 297 -24.38 -24.81 -1.39
C LYS A 297 -25.84 -25.00 -0.99
N ASN A 298 -26.76 -25.01 -1.97
CA ASN A 298 -28.18 -25.20 -1.69
C ASN A 298 -28.50 -26.63 -1.22
N LYS A 299 -27.75 -27.64 -1.68
CA LYS A 299 -27.92 -29.03 -1.23
C LYS A 299 -27.47 -29.24 0.22
N GLN A 300 -26.43 -28.53 0.67
CA GLN A 300 -25.99 -28.51 2.07
C GLN A 300 -27.04 -27.85 2.98
N LEU A 301 -27.63 -26.71 2.56
CA LEU A 301 -28.69 -26.02 3.32
C LEU A 301 -29.93 -26.91 3.56
N ASN A 302 -30.39 -27.64 2.54
CA ASN A 302 -31.53 -28.56 2.70
C ASN A 302 -31.21 -29.80 3.57
N LEU A 303 -29.94 -30.20 3.65
CA LEU A 303 -29.49 -31.31 4.52
C LEU A 303 -29.42 -30.88 6.00
N PHE A 304 -29.21 -29.59 6.26
CA PHE A 304 -29.25 -29.03 7.62
C PHE A 304 -30.67 -28.78 8.12
N GLU A 305 -31.63 -28.42 7.26
CA GLU A 305 -33.04 -28.25 7.63
C GLU A 305 -33.75 -29.58 7.92
N THR A 306 -33.37 -30.66 7.24
CA THR A 306 -33.95 -32.00 7.49
C THR A 306 -33.46 -32.63 8.79
N LYS A 307 -32.28 -32.22 9.29
CA LYS A 307 -31.69 -32.76 10.52
C LYS A 307 -32.09 -32.00 11.79
N SER A 308 -32.75 -30.84 11.69
CA SER A 308 -33.17 -30.02 12.84
C SER A 308 -34.62 -30.26 13.29
N SER A 309 -35.35 -31.20 12.66
CA SER A 309 -36.78 -31.46 12.96
C SER A 309 -37.07 -32.71 13.80
N GLU A 310 -36.05 -33.44 14.28
CA GLU A 310 -36.25 -34.55 15.23
C GLU A 310 -35.87 -34.13 16.66
N THR A 311 -36.82 -33.55 17.40
CA THR A 311 -36.78 -33.49 18.86
C THR A 311 -37.39 -34.76 19.45
N PRO A 312 -36.71 -35.51 20.34
CA PRO A 312 -37.30 -36.65 21.00
C PRO A 312 -38.21 -36.18 22.15
N ASN A 313 -39.47 -36.59 22.03
CA ASN A 313 -40.54 -36.42 23.00
C ASN A 313 -40.22 -37.22 24.28
N THR A 314 -40.11 -36.52 25.41
CA THR A 314 -40.00 -37.10 26.74
C THR A 314 -41.32 -37.80 27.08
N ASN A 315 -41.29 -39.11 27.38
CA ASN A 315 -42.31 -39.71 28.22
C ASN A 315 -41.78 -40.88 29.04
N ASN A 316 -42.16 -40.83 30.30
CA ASN A 316 -41.87 -41.73 31.41
C ASN A 316 -42.32 -43.17 31.13
N ASN A 317 -41.57 -44.18 31.59
CA ASN A 317 -42.12 -45.15 32.54
C ASN A 317 -41.08 -46.09 33.16
N SER A 318 -41.15 -46.14 34.50
CA SER A 318 -41.16 -47.32 35.37
C SER A 318 -40.31 -48.56 35.04
N ASP A 319 -39.52 -48.90 36.06
CA ASP A 319 -39.47 -50.21 36.71
C ASP A 319 -38.65 -51.38 36.14
N GLN A 320 -37.92 -51.93 37.12
CA GLN A 320 -37.61 -53.33 37.38
C GLN A 320 -36.37 -54.00 36.77
N LYS A 321 -35.64 -54.56 37.74
CA LYS A 321 -35.07 -55.92 37.81
C LYS A 321 -33.60 -56.14 37.40
N ASN A 322 -32.80 -56.25 38.45
CA ASN A 322 -32.08 -57.46 38.89
C ASN A 322 -30.93 -58.06 38.07
N LYS A 323 -29.88 -58.42 38.85
CA LYS A 323 -28.79 -59.40 38.61
C LYS A 323 -27.66 -58.88 37.71
N ASN A 324 -26.38 -58.91 38.09
CA ASN A 324 -25.63 -59.62 39.13
C ASN A 324 -24.67 -58.67 39.86
#